data_AF-A0A1Y2K7M9-F1
#
_entry.id   AF-A0A1Y2K7M9-F1
#
_cell.length_a   1.000
_cell.length_b   1.000
_cell.length_c   1.000
_cell.angle_alpha   90.00
_cell.angle_beta   90.00
_cell.angle_gamma   90.00
#
_symmetry.space_group_name_H-M   'P 1'
#
loop_
_entity.id
_entity.type
_entity.pdbx_description
1 polymer ?
#
loop_
_entity_poly.entity_id
_entity_poly.type
_entity_poly.pdbx_seq_one_letter_code
_entity_poly.pdbx_strand_id
1 'polypeptide(L)'
;MMARQCTVCAHRKLNAIDEALVAGESMAGLAKRYKLSRDALRRHRDSHLPEVMVKSEEAQQTARGDSLIDQLKALQTRAHNIAMKAEKEGDLRAALAGIRELVRIVELLGKLQGELESGGPVVNVSINAEWVEIRAVVLSALAPYPDARQAVAKALSAKTGGAS
;
A
#
# COMPACT_ATOMS: atom_id res chain seq x y z
N MET A 1 37.63 6.66 -26.51
CA MET A 1 36.58 5.71 -26.96
C MET A 1 35.29 6.49 -27.14
N MET A 2 34.70 6.49 -28.34
CA MET A 2 33.39 7.09 -28.56
C MET A 2 32.31 6.19 -27.93
N ALA A 3 31.49 6.74 -27.04
CA ALA A 3 30.38 6.01 -26.45
C ALA A 3 29.43 5.54 -27.56
N ARG A 4 29.07 4.25 -27.55
CA ARG A 4 28.04 3.71 -28.45
C ARG A 4 26.77 4.53 -28.26
N GLN A 5 26.25 5.08 -29.35
CA GLN A 5 24.96 5.79 -29.35
C GLN A 5 23.89 4.87 -28.74
N CYS A 6 23.10 5.40 -27.80
CA CYS A 6 22.03 4.62 -27.18
C CYS A 6 20.99 4.24 -28.24
N THR A 7 20.78 2.94 -28.43
CA THR A 7 19.81 2.39 -29.38
C THR A 7 18.37 2.70 -29.00
N VAL A 8 18.10 3.00 -27.73
CA VAL A 8 16.79 3.42 -27.24
C VAL A 8 16.52 4.87 -27.64
N CYS A 9 17.48 5.78 -27.43
CA CYS A 9 17.38 7.18 -27.87
C CYS A 9 17.18 7.32 -29.40
N ALA A 10 17.80 6.41 -30.17
CA ALA A 10 17.64 6.38 -31.62
C ALA A 10 16.34 5.67 -32.08
N HIS A 11 15.52 5.17 -31.16
CA HIS A 11 14.33 4.41 -31.51
C HIS A 11 13.16 5.34 -31.86
N ARG A 12 12.47 5.06 -32.97
CA ARG A 12 11.30 5.84 -33.45
C ARG A 12 10.13 5.95 -32.46
N LYS A 13 10.08 5.07 -31.45
CA LYS A 13 9.07 5.06 -30.38
C LYS A 13 9.66 5.44 -29.02
N LEU A 14 10.66 6.33 -28.99
CA LEU A 14 11.34 6.74 -27.75
C LEU A 14 10.35 7.13 -26.66
N ASN A 15 9.42 8.06 -26.94
CA ASN A 15 8.43 8.52 -25.96
C ASN A 15 7.62 7.37 -25.34
N ALA A 16 7.15 6.42 -26.16
CA ALA A 16 6.39 5.27 -25.67
C ALA A 16 7.24 4.25 -24.89
N ILE A 17 8.56 4.24 -25.11
CA ILE A 17 9.49 3.44 -24.30
C ILE A 17 9.76 4.15 -22.97
N ASP A 18 9.99 5.48 -23.01
CA ASP A 18 10.23 6.30 -21.82
C ASP A 18 9.03 6.25 -20.87
N GLU A 19 7.82 6.46 -21.38
CA GLU A 19 6.57 6.32 -20.61
C GLU A 19 6.44 4.93 -19.98
N ALA A 20 6.73 3.86 -20.73
CA ALA A 20 6.62 2.49 -20.22
C ALA A 20 7.71 2.16 -19.18
N LEU A 21 8.92 2.73 -19.33
CA LEU A 21 10.00 2.59 -18.36
C LEU A 21 9.69 3.32 -17.05
N VAL A 22 9.10 4.51 -17.16
CA VAL A 22 8.65 5.34 -16.04
C VAL A 22 7.51 4.67 -15.28
N ALA A 23 6.52 4.11 -16.00
CA ALA A 23 5.43 3.33 -15.43
C ALA A 23 5.85 1.99 -14.78
N GLY A 24 7.13 1.62 -14.85
CA GLY A 24 7.67 0.41 -14.22
C GLY A 24 7.34 -0.89 -14.96
N GLU A 25 7.00 -0.84 -16.26
CA GLU A 25 6.77 -2.06 -17.03
C GLU A 25 8.02 -2.97 -17.04
N SER A 26 7.80 -4.29 -17.09
CA SER A 26 8.89 -5.26 -17.09
C SER A 26 9.86 -5.04 -18.26
N MET A 27 11.14 -4.86 -17.94
CA MET A 27 12.23 -4.73 -18.91
C MET A 27 12.29 -5.90 -19.91
N ALA A 28 11.90 -7.10 -19.48
CA ALA A 28 11.85 -8.28 -20.35
C ALA A 28 10.68 -8.19 -21.35
N GLY A 29 9.53 -7.68 -20.92
CA GLY A 29 8.38 -7.43 -21.78
C GLY A 29 8.67 -6.32 -22.80
N LEU A 30 9.28 -5.22 -22.36
CA LEU A 30 9.67 -4.11 -23.23
C LEU A 30 10.73 -4.52 -24.25
N ALA A 31 11.74 -5.29 -23.83
CA ALA A 31 12.76 -5.84 -24.72
C ALA A 31 12.13 -6.65 -25.87
N LYS A 32 11.17 -7.53 -25.56
CA LYS A 32 10.45 -8.33 -26.56
C LYS A 32 9.56 -7.47 -27.46
N ARG A 33 8.80 -6.53 -26.89
CA ARG A 33 7.84 -5.66 -27.60
C ARG A 33 8.53 -4.73 -28.61
N TYR A 34 9.66 -4.13 -28.19
CA TYR A 34 10.38 -3.14 -28.99
C TYR A 34 11.62 -3.69 -29.69
N LYS A 35 11.90 -4.99 -29.55
CA LYS A 35 13.10 -5.66 -30.11
C LYS A 35 14.40 -4.97 -29.67
N LEU A 36 14.46 -4.58 -28.40
CA LEU A 36 15.62 -3.95 -27.76
C LEU A 36 16.24 -4.90 -26.74
N SER A 37 17.50 -4.70 -26.38
CA SER A 37 18.12 -5.49 -25.29
C SER A 37 17.76 -4.93 -23.92
N ARG A 38 17.64 -5.82 -22.92
CA ARG A 38 17.39 -5.43 -21.52
C ARG A 38 18.46 -4.46 -21.01
N ASP A 39 19.72 -4.70 -21.37
CA ASP A 39 20.84 -3.83 -20.97
C ASP A 39 20.80 -2.46 -21.64
N ALA A 40 20.24 -2.34 -22.85
CA ALA A 40 20.02 -1.05 -23.47
C ALA A 40 18.91 -0.26 -22.77
N LEU A 41 17.80 -0.93 -22.42
CA LEU A 41 16.70 -0.32 -21.66
C LEU A 41 17.15 0.14 -20.27
N ARG A 42 17.93 -0.69 -19.57
CA ARG A 42 18.49 -0.32 -18.25
C ARG A 42 19.41 0.90 -18.34
N ARG A 43 20.41 0.88 -19.22
CA ARG A 43 21.32 2.03 -19.40
C ARG A 43 20.58 3.30 -19.83
N HIS A 44 19.55 3.15 -20.65
CA HIS A 44 18.70 4.28 -21.04
C HIS A 44 17.96 4.86 -19.85
N ARG A 45 17.32 4.02 -19.02
CA ARG A 45 16.67 4.43 -17.77
C ARG A 45 17.63 5.17 -16.84
N ASP A 46 18.83 4.65 -16.68
CA ASP A 46 19.78 5.14 -15.66
C ASP A 46 20.50 6.43 -16.08
N SER A 47 20.63 6.71 -17.38
CA SER A 47 21.47 7.82 -17.86
C SER A 47 20.74 8.83 -18.74
N HIS A 48 19.67 8.45 -19.43
CA HIS A 48 19.07 9.26 -20.50
C HIS A 48 17.58 9.54 -20.30
N LEU A 49 16.93 8.89 -19.34
CA LEU A 49 15.51 9.13 -19.06
C LEU A 49 15.33 10.53 -18.47
N PRO A 50 14.44 11.38 -19.04
CA PRO A 50 14.26 12.74 -18.55
C PRO A 50 13.83 12.76 -17.09
N GLU A 51 14.59 13.48 -16.26
CA GLU A 51 14.33 13.59 -14.81
C GLU A 51 12.92 14.13 -14.51
N VAL A 52 12.40 15.00 -15.37
CA VAL A 52 11.02 15.54 -15.27
C VAL A 52 9.97 14.43 -15.38
N MET A 53 10.17 13.44 -16.25
CA MET A 53 9.22 12.32 -16.39
C MET A 53 9.24 11.40 -15.17
N VAL A 54 10.43 11.12 -14.64
CA VAL A 54 10.59 10.33 -13.41
C VAL A 54 9.89 11.02 -12.24
N LYS A 55 10.17 12.31 -12.01
CA LYS A 55 9.54 13.09 -10.94
C LYS A 55 8.03 13.21 -11.09
N SER A 56 7.53 13.32 -12.32
CA SER A 56 6.09 13.43 -12.57
C SER A 56 5.35 12.14 -12.24
N GLU A 57 5.91 10.98 -12.58
CA GLU A 57 5.34 9.69 -12.22
C GLU A 57 5.44 9.42 -10.72
N GLU A 58 6.57 9.74 -10.07
CA GLU A 58 6.69 9.66 -8.61
C GLU A 58 5.61 10.51 -7.92
N ALA A 59 5.40 11.75 -8.36
CA ALA A 59 4.33 12.60 -7.85
C ALA A 59 2.92 12.01 -8.09
N GLN A 60 2.67 11.40 -9.24
CA GLN A 60 1.42 10.71 -9.53
C GLN A 60 1.22 9.46 -8.67
N GLN A 61 2.27 8.68 -8.42
CA GLN A 61 2.23 7.50 -7.57
C GLN A 61 1.93 7.88 -6.13
N THR A 62 2.56 8.93 -5.60
CA THR A 62 2.25 9.50 -4.29
C THR A 62 0.80 9.97 -4.22
N ALA A 63 0.33 10.76 -5.19
CA ALA A 63 -1.06 11.23 -5.22
C ALA A 63 -2.09 10.09 -5.31
N ARG A 64 -1.79 9.01 -6.04
CA ARG A 64 -2.62 7.80 -6.07
C ARG A 64 -2.61 7.07 -4.73
N GLY A 65 -1.45 6.99 -4.07
CA GLY A 65 -1.30 6.45 -2.72
C GLY A 65 -2.13 7.23 -1.70
N ASP A 66 -2.03 8.56 -1.72
CA ASP A 66 -2.81 9.47 -0.87
C ASP A 66 -4.33 9.28 -1.09
N SER A 67 -4.76 9.19 -2.35
CA SER A 67 -6.16 8.91 -2.69
C SER A 67 -6.66 7.57 -2.13
N LEU A 68 -5.81 6.53 -2.14
CA LEU A 68 -6.17 5.23 -1.58
C LEU A 68 -6.26 5.29 -0.04
N ILE A 69 -5.33 5.99 0.61
CA ILE A 69 -5.37 6.24 2.05
C ILE A 69 -6.66 6.99 2.43
N ASP A 70 -7.05 8.02 1.67
CA ASP A 70 -8.27 8.78 1.91
C ASP A 70 -9.53 7.92 1.73
N GLN A 71 -9.54 7.02 0.75
CA GLN A 71 -10.62 6.05 0.57
C GLN A 71 -10.73 5.07 1.75
N LEU A 72 -9.59 4.60 2.28
CA LEU A 72 -9.58 3.72 3.47
C LEU A 72 -10.04 4.47 4.73
N LYS A 73 -9.62 5.72 4.93
CA LYS A 73 -10.12 6.57 6.02
C LYS A 73 -11.63 6.77 5.92
N ALA A 74 -12.16 7.03 4.72
CA ALA A 74 -13.60 7.15 4.50
C ALA A 74 -14.35 5.84 4.83
N LEU A 75 -13.76 4.68 4.49
CA LEU A 75 -14.30 3.37 4.83
C LEU A 75 -14.27 3.12 6.35
N GLN A 76 -13.20 3.52 7.03
CA GLN A 76 -13.09 3.47 8.50
C GLN A 76 -14.22 4.27 9.15
N THR A 77 -14.45 5.52 8.74
CA THR A 77 -15.55 6.34 9.28
C THR A 77 -16.90 5.67 9.07
N ARG A 78 -17.15 5.08 7.89
CA ARG A 78 -18.41 4.39 7.60
C ARG A 78 -18.59 3.14 8.48
N ALA A 79 -17.57 2.31 8.61
CA ALA A 79 -17.62 1.11 9.45
C ALA A 79 -17.86 1.47 10.93
N HIS A 80 -17.25 2.56 11.41
CA HIS A 80 -17.48 3.09 12.76
C HIS A 80 -18.93 3.52 12.97
N ASN A 81 -19.49 4.29 12.04
CA ASN A 81 -20.88 4.74 12.13
C ASN A 81 -21.88 3.57 12.13
N ILE A 82 -21.61 2.54 11.33
CA ILE A 82 -22.45 1.32 11.29
C ILE A 82 -22.36 0.58 12.63
N ALA A 83 -21.15 0.42 13.18
CA ALA A 83 -20.96 -0.25 14.47
C ALA A 83 -21.70 0.47 15.61
N MET A 84 -21.57 1.80 15.68
CA MET A 84 -22.27 2.63 16.67
C MET A 84 -23.79 2.55 16.54
N LYS A 85 -24.31 2.53 15.30
CA LYS A 85 -25.75 2.40 15.06
C LYS A 85 -26.27 1.04 15.51
N ALA A 86 -25.55 -0.03 15.17
CA ALA A 86 -25.90 -1.40 15.57
C ALA A 86 -25.87 -1.56 17.10
N GLU A 87 -24.89 -0.98 17.78
CA GLU A 87 -24.81 -0.97 19.24
C GLU A 87 -26.02 -0.28 19.87
N LYS A 88 -26.39 0.90 19.35
CA LYS A 88 -27.58 1.65 19.81
C LYS A 88 -28.89 0.89 19.59
N GLU A 89 -28.98 0.12 18.53
CA GLU A 89 -30.14 -0.72 18.20
C GLU A 89 -30.15 -2.06 18.97
N GLY A 90 -29.11 -2.34 19.77
CA GLY A 90 -28.97 -3.58 20.54
C GLY A 90 -28.50 -4.78 19.73
N ASP A 91 -28.17 -4.60 18.44
CA ASP A 91 -27.56 -5.63 17.60
C ASP A 91 -26.04 -5.67 17.82
N LEU A 92 -25.66 -6.25 18.96
CA LEU A 92 -24.27 -6.41 19.36
C LEU A 92 -23.47 -7.26 18.36
N ARG A 93 -24.11 -8.16 17.60
CA ARG A 93 -23.42 -8.98 16.59
C ARG A 93 -23.00 -8.12 15.39
N ALA A 94 -23.88 -7.26 14.91
CA ALA A 94 -23.55 -6.32 13.85
C ALA A 94 -22.52 -5.27 14.32
N ALA A 95 -22.60 -4.81 15.57
CA ALA A 95 -21.60 -3.90 16.16
C ALA A 95 -20.20 -4.53 16.18
N LEU A 96 -20.08 -5.77 16.67
CA LEU A 96 -18.82 -6.52 16.70
C LEU A 96 -18.29 -6.85 15.31
N ALA A 97 -19.16 -7.07 14.32
CA ALA A 97 -18.75 -7.21 12.93
C ALA A 97 -18.12 -5.91 12.39
N GLY A 98 -18.73 -4.76 12.67
CA GLY A 98 -18.18 -3.45 12.29
C GLY A 98 -16.81 -3.19 12.92
N ILE A 99 -16.64 -3.51 14.21
CA ILE A 99 -15.35 -3.37 14.91
C ILE A 99 -14.27 -4.25 14.30
N ARG A 100 -14.58 -5.49 13.92
CA ARG A 100 -13.60 -6.38 13.24
C ARG A 100 -13.12 -5.80 11.92
N GLU A 101 -14.02 -5.23 11.13
CA GLU A 101 -13.65 -4.59 9.87
C GLU A 101 -12.83 -3.30 10.09
N LEU A 102 -13.12 -2.54 11.15
CA LEU A 102 -12.28 -1.39 11.54
C LEU A 102 -10.84 -1.81 11.82
N VAL A 103 -10.63 -2.86 12.62
CA VAL A 103 -9.28 -3.37 12.92
C VAL A 103 -8.56 -3.75 11.62
N ARG A 104 -9.25 -4.42 10.69
CA ARG A 104 -8.70 -4.80 9.39
C ARG A 104 -8.31 -3.59 8.54
N ILE A 105 -9.13 -2.54 8.51
CA ILE A 105 -8.86 -1.32 7.74
C ILE A 105 -7.63 -0.60 8.31
N VAL A 106 -7.51 -0.51 9.64
CA VAL A 106 -6.35 0.13 10.26
C VAL A 106 -5.07 -0.67 10.01
N GLU A 107 -5.13 -2.01 10.07
CA GLU A 107 -4.00 -2.85 9.67
C GLU A 107 -3.57 -2.62 8.21
N LEU A 108 -4.54 -2.44 7.29
CA LEU A 108 -4.25 -2.15 5.88
C LEU A 108 -3.63 -0.76 5.71
N LEU A 109 -4.15 0.25 6.42
CA LEU A 109 -3.58 1.59 6.44
C LEU A 109 -2.12 1.57 6.93
N GLY A 110 -1.84 0.86 8.03
CA GLY A 110 -0.48 0.73 8.55
C GLY A 110 0.48 0.03 7.59
N LYS A 111 0.03 -1.02 6.89
CA LYS A 111 0.84 -1.68 5.84
C LYS A 111 1.12 -0.76 4.66
N LEU A 112 0.09 -0.06 4.16
CA LEU A 112 0.24 0.88 3.05
C LEU A 112 1.18 2.03 3.40
N GLN A 113 1.07 2.61 4.61
CA GLN A 113 2.01 3.63 5.06
C GLN A 113 3.45 3.11 5.14
N GLY A 114 3.65 1.89 5.69
CA GLY A 114 4.98 1.27 5.72
C GLY A 114 5.56 0.97 4.33
N GLU A 115 4.73 0.55 3.37
CA GLU A 115 5.13 0.30 1.98
C GLU A 115 5.42 1.61 1.22
N LEU A 116 4.68 2.69 1.49
CA LEU A 116 4.89 4.02 0.89
C LEU A 116 6.13 4.75 1.47
N GLU A 117 6.47 4.50 2.73
CA GLU A 117 7.69 5.05 3.38
C GLU A 117 8.98 4.27 3.02
N SER A 118 8.87 3.14 2.32
CA SER A 118 9.99 2.24 1.98
C SER A 118 10.99 2.76 0.93
N GLY A 119 11.17 4.08 0.82
CA GLY A 119 12.38 4.71 0.30
C GLY A 119 13.48 4.92 1.35
N GLY A 120 13.22 4.64 2.63
CA GLY A 120 14.14 4.78 3.76
C GLY A 120 14.14 3.56 4.70
N PRO A 121 15.10 3.48 5.66
CA PRO A 121 15.34 2.28 6.45
C PRO A 121 14.12 1.93 7.31
N VAL A 122 13.66 0.69 7.14
CA VAL A 122 12.57 -0.01 7.83
C VAL A 122 12.27 0.59 9.21
N VAL A 123 11.25 1.46 9.27
CA VAL A 123 10.72 1.94 10.54
C VAL A 123 10.01 0.76 11.19
N ASN A 124 10.64 0.26 12.25
CA ASN A 124 10.10 -0.80 13.09
C ASN A 124 8.65 -0.44 13.49
N VAL A 125 7.70 -1.33 13.16
CA VAL A 125 6.29 -1.30 13.60
C VAL A 125 6.21 -1.63 15.10
N SER A 126 6.94 -0.87 15.89
CA SER A 126 6.93 -0.88 17.34
C SER A 126 6.74 0.57 17.74
N ILE A 127 5.52 0.89 18.18
CA ILE A 127 5.14 2.14 18.84
C ILE A 127 4.82 3.28 17.86
N ASN A 128 3.80 3.09 17.02
CA ASN A 128 2.87 4.21 16.84
C ASN A 128 1.95 4.17 18.07
N ALA A 129 2.13 5.10 19.02
CA ALA A 129 1.47 5.08 20.34
C ALA A 129 -0.07 4.95 20.20
N GLU A 130 -0.63 5.51 19.12
CA GLU A 130 -2.04 5.41 18.76
C GLU A 130 -2.53 3.96 18.59
N TRP A 131 -1.70 3.04 18.08
CA TRP A 131 -2.10 1.64 17.88
C TRP A 131 -2.24 0.88 19.21
N VAL A 132 -1.40 1.22 20.20
CA VAL A 132 -1.49 0.64 21.54
C VAL A 132 -2.75 1.12 22.25
N GLU A 133 -3.09 2.40 22.09
CA GLU A 133 -4.32 3.00 22.61
C GLU A 133 -5.57 2.38 21.99
N ILE A 134 -5.63 2.26 20.66
CA ILE A 134 -6.76 1.64 19.97
C ILE A 134 -6.93 0.19 20.41
N ARG A 135 -5.83 -0.58 20.51
CA ARG A 135 -5.88 -1.98 20.98
C ARG A 135 -6.41 -2.07 22.41
N ALA A 136 -5.98 -1.17 23.30
CA ALA A 136 -6.44 -1.13 24.68
C ALA A 136 -7.94 -0.81 24.77
N VAL A 137 -8.41 0.17 24.01
CA VAL A 137 -9.83 0.56 23.95
C VAL A 137 -10.68 -0.60 23.43
N VAL A 138 -10.27 -1.26 22.34
CA VAL A 138 -10.99 -2.42 21.77
C VAL A 138 -11.07 -3.58 22.76
N LEU A 139 -9.97 -3.92 23.43
CA LEU A 139 -9.96 -5.00 24.43
C LEU A 139 -10.80 -4.66 25.66
N SER A 140 -10.85 -3.39 26.07
CA SER A 140 -11.70 -2.90 27.16
C SER A 140 -13.19 -2.97 26.78
N ALA A 141 -13.58 -2.55 25.57
CA ALA A 141 -14.96 -2.64 25.09
C ALA A 141 -15.45 -4.10 24.96
N LEU A 142 -14.53 -5.03 24.69
CA LEU A 142 -14.80 -6.47 24.66
C LEU A 142 -14.81 -7.11 26.07
N ALA A 143 -14.63 -6.33 27.13
CA ALA A 143 -14.60 -6.86 28.49
C ALA A 143 -15.93 -7.56 28.89
N PRO A 144 -17.11 -7.00 28.61
CA PRO A 144 -18.39 -7.64 28.94
C PRO A 144 -18.77 -8.82 28.04
N TYR A 145 -18.08 -9.00 26.90
CA TYR A 145 -18.44 -9.95 25.85
C TYR A 145 -17.35 -11.02 25.64
N PRO A 146 -17.27 -12.05 26.51
CA PRO A 146 -16.19 -13.04 26.50
C PRO A 146 -16.06 -13.81 25.18
N ASP A 147 -17.19 -14.17 24.55
CA ASP A 147 -17.21 -14.87 23.26
C ASP A 147 -16.63 -14.01 22.13
N ALA A 148 -16.95 -12.72 22.14
CA ALA A 148 -16.44 -11.76 21.18
C ALA A 148 -14.94 -11.53 21.36
N ARG A 149 -14.48 -11.47 22.61
CA ARG A 149 -13.06 -11.35 22.94
C ARG A 149 -12.25 -12.55 22.45
N GLN A 150 -12.77 -13.78 22.62
CA GLN A 150 -12.13 -14.98 22.10
C GLN A 150 -12.08 -15.00 20.56
N ALA A 151 -13.18 -14.60 19.90
CA ALA A 151 -13.23 -14.54 18.44
C ALA A 151 -12.19 -13.56 17.86
N VAL A 152 -12.04 -12.39 18.48
CA VAL A 152 -11.05 -11.38 18.09
C VAL A 152 -9.62 -11.86 18.38
N ALA A 153 -9.36 -12.43 19.56
CA ALA A 153 -8.06 -13.00 19.90
C ALA A 153 -7.63 -14.09 18.90
N LYS A 154 -8.54 -15.00 18.55
CA LYS A 154 -8.27 -16.07 17.57
C LYS A 154 -7.96 -15.53 16.18
N ALA A 155 -8.68 -14.49 15.73
CA ALA A 155 -8.43 -13.85 14.44
C ALA A 155 -7.07 -13.14 14.40
N LEU A 156 -6.68 -12.47 15.48
CA LEU A 156 -5.39 -11.80 15.61
C LEU A 156 -4.22 -12.80 15.62
N SER A 157 -4.33 -13.89 16.40
CA SER A 157 -3.31 -14.95 16.44
C SER A 157 -3.14 -15.69 15.11
N ALA A 158 -4.22 -15.86 14.34
CA ALA A 158 -4.16 -16.48 13.02
C ALA A 158 -3.40 -15.62 11.99
N LYS A 159 -3.40 -14.29 12.17
CA LYS A 159 -2.70 -13.35 11.29
C LYS A 159 -1.21 -13.17 11.62
N THR A 160 -0.82 -13.36 12.87
CA THR A 160 0.58 -13.26 13.31
C THR A 160 1.39 -14.55 13.10
N GLY A 161 0.74 -15.70 12.95
CA GLY A 161 1.41 -17.00 12.69
C GLY A 161 1.77 -17.30 11.24
N GLY A 162 1.62 -16.36 10.30
CA GLY A 162 1.83 -16.55 8.86
C GLY A 162 3.24 -16.21 8.34
N ALA A 163 4.22 -16.01 9.21
CA ALA A 163 5.61 -15.78 8.83
C ALA A 163 6.48 -16.93 9.38
N SER A 164 6.61 -17.99 8.60
CA SER A 164 7.67 -18.99 8.71
C SER A 164 8.16 -19.33 7.31
#